data_AF-A0AAN0LY39-F1
#
_entry.id   AF-A0AAN0LY39-F1
#
_cell.length_a   1.000
_cell.length_b   1.000
_cell.length_c   1.000
_cell.angle_alpha   90.00
_cell.angle_beta   90.00
_cell.angle_gamma   90.00
#
_symmetry.space_group_name_H-M   'P 1'
#
loop_
_entity.id
_entity.type
_entity.pdbx_description
1 polymer ?
#
loop_
_entity_poly.entity_id
_entity_poly.type
_entity_poly.pdbx_seq_one_letter_code
_entity_poly.pdbx_strand_id
1 'polypeptide(L)'
;MSNRRRKKQPSMIGWVLLVFVVSMGFMMIREHFARPKISFQEQFIETLNANMTPHPTFKSVVYAQAILESNWGQSELSTEANNLFGIKGDYHGESYTVTTTEFEDGSFASMEDTFRRYPDYRTSIADHL
;
A
#
# COMPACT_ATOMS: atom_id res chain seq x y z
N MET A 1 38.98 -35.63 -51.45
CA MET A 1 39.16 -34.23 -51.00
C MET A 1 38.40 -34.02 -49.69
N SER A 2 39.11 -33.82 -48.57
CA SER A 2 38.48 -33.57 -47.26
C SER A 2 38.36 -32.06 -47.04
N ASN A 3 37.13 -31.54 -47.01
CA ASN A 3 36.85 -30.12 -46.81
C ASN A 3 36.76 -29.82 -45.31
N ARG A 4 37.89 -29.48 -44.67
CA ARG A 4 37.92 -29.10 -43.25
C ARG A 4 37.39 -27.66 -43.09
N ARG A 5 36.14 -27.53 -42.66
CA ARG A 5 35.53 -26.25 -42.28
C ARG A 5 36.29 -25.63 -41.10
N ARG A 6 36.99 -24.51 -41.32
CA ARG A 6 37.60 -23.70 -40.24
C ARG A 6 36.47 -23.10 -39.39
N LYS A 7 36.36 -23.53 -38.13
CA LYS A 7 35.49 -22.85 -37.14
C LYS A 7 36.11 -21.47 -36.84
N LYS A 8 35.38 -20.38 -37.12
CA LYS A 8 35.81 -19.03 -36.77
C LYS A 8 35.77 -18.88 -35.24
N GLN A 9 36.89 -18.47 -34.63
CA GLN A 9 36.91 -18.15 -33.21
C GLN A 9 36.23 -16.80 -32.96
N PRO A 10 35.42 -16.68 -31.90
CA PRO A 10 34.75 -15.42 -31.54
C PRO A 10 35.77 -14.35 -31.13
N SER A 11 35.45 -13.07 -31.41
CA SER A 11 36.29 -11.94 -31.05
C SER A 11 36.25 -11.64 -29.54
N MET A 12 37.36 -11.14 -29.00
CA MET A 12 37.47 -10.72 -27.59
C MET A 12 36.39 -9.68 -27.22
N ILE A 13 36.10 -8.75 -28.12
CA ILE A 13 35.08 -7.70 -27.93
C ILE A 13 33.68 -8.32 -27.78
N GLY A 14 33.35 -9.33 -28.59
CA GLY A 14 32.08 -10.04 -28.50
C GLY A 14 31.91 -10.78 -27.16
N TRP A 15 32.99 -11.37 -26.65
CA TRP A 15 33.01 -12.02 -25.33
C TRP A 15 32.82 -11.03 -24.17
N VAL A 16 33.49 -9.87 -24.23
CA VAL A 16 33.34 -8.82 -23.19
C VAL A 16 31.91 -8.29 -23.15
N LEU A 17 31.30 -8.03 -24.31
CA LEU A 17 29.89 -7.60 -24.39
C LEU A 17 28.92 -8.66 -23.87
N LEU A 18 29.16 -9.93 -24.19
CA LEU A 18 28.34 -11.03 -23.69
C LEU A 18 28.39 -11.11 -22.15
N VAL A 19 29.59 -11.04 -21.56
CA VAL A 19 29.77 -11.07 -20.10
C VAL A 19 29.07 -9.88 -19.45
N PHE A 20 29.18 -8.69 -20.04
CA PHE A 20 28.50 -7.50 -19.53
C PHE A 20 26.98 -7.69 -19.50
N VAL A 21 26.35 -8.09 -20.62
CA VAL A 21 24.90 -8.30 -20.70
C VAL A 21 24.42 -9.38 -19.73
N VAL A 22 25.14 -10.49 -19.62
CA VAL A 22 24.83 -11.58 -18.67
C VAL A 22 24.96 -11.09 -17.23
N SER A 23 26.01 -10.32 -16.92
CA SER A 23 26.20 -9.76 -15.58
C SER A 23 25.11 -8.76 -15.21
N MET A 24 24.68 -7.93 -16.16
CA MET A 24 23.62 -6.94 -15.98
C MET A 24 22.26 -7.63 -15.79
N GLY A 25 21.99 -8.68 -16.57
CA GLY A 25 20.81 -9.53 -16.38
C GLY A 25 20.83 -10.25 -15.02
N PHE A 26 21.97 -10.79 -14.61
CA PHE A 26 22.14 -11.42 -13.30
C PHE A 26 21.96 -10.43 -12.15
N MET A 27 22.48 -9.21 -12.28
CA MET A 27 22.29 -8.12 -11.31
C MET A 27 20.82 -7.74 -11.16
N MET A 28 20.11 -7.54 -12.28
CA MET A 28 18.67 -7.22 -12.25
C MET A 28 17.82 -8.35 -11.65
N ILE A 29 18.13 -9.61 -11.99
CA ILE A 29 17.46 -10.78 -11.38
C ILE A 29 17.74 -10.81 -9.88
N ARG A 30 18.99 -10.62 -9.46
CA ARG A 30 19.35 -10.56 -8.04
C ARG A 30 18.61 -9.46 -7.30
N GLU A 31 18.52 -8.25 -7.84
CA GLU A 31 17.79 -7.15 -7.20
C GLU A 31 16.30 -7.45 -7.04
N HIS A 32 15.66 -8.03 -8.06
CA HIS A 32 14.25 -8.38 -8.00
C HIS A 32 13.96 -9.40 -6.88
N PHE A 33 14.80 -10.43 -6.75
CA PHE A 33 14.65 -11.46 -5.73
C PHE A 33 15.23 -11.07 -4.35
N ALA A 34 16.03 -10.01 -4.28
CA ALA A 34 16.59 -9.48 -3.03
C ALA A 34 15.67 -8.45 -2.36
N ARG A 35 14.60 -7.97 -3.03
CA ARG A 35 13.63 -7.07 -2.40
C ARG A 35 12.90 -7.81 -1.28
N PRO A 36 12.97 -7.33 -0.02
CA PRO A 36 12.18 -7.92 1.04
C PRO A 36 10.70 -7.75 0.71
N LYS A 37 9.89 -8.79 0.97
CA LYS A 37 8.44 -8.64 0.99
C LYS A 37 8.09 -7.74 2.17
N ILE A 38 7.73 -6.50 1.88
CA ILE A 38 7.24 -5.53 2.86
C ILE A 38 5.97 -6.08 3.50
N SER A 39 5.88 -6.06 4.83
CA SER A 39 4.68 -6.56 5.52
C SER A 39 3.46 -5.67 5.21
N PHE A 40 2.25 -6.18 5.38
CA PHE A 40 1.05 -5.34 5.14
C PHE A 40 1.02 -4.12 6.08
N GLN A 41 1.56 -4.26 7.29
CA GLN A 41 1.68 -3.16 8.24
C GLN A 41 2.61 -2.06 7.69
N GLU A 42 3.79 -2.43 7.20
CA GLU A 42 4.72 -1.49 6.60
C GLU A 42 4.12 -0.80 5.37
N GLN A 43 3.39 -1.54 4.51
CA GLN A 43 2.67 -0.97 3.37
C GLN A 43 1.61 0.05 3.81
N PHE A 44 0.89 -0.23 4.89
CA PHE A 44 -0.08 0.71 5.42
C PHE A 44 0.58 1.97 5.99
N ILE A 45 1.71 1.84 6.68
CA ILE A 45 2.50 3.00 7.14
C ILE A 45 3.01 3.84 5.96
N GLU A 46 3.48 3.21 4.88
CA GLU A 46 3.86 3.91 3.65
C GLU A 46 2.67 4.64 3.01
N THR A 47 1.50 4.00 3.02
CA THR A 47 0.25 4.61 2.54
C THR A 47 -0.12 5.84 3.37
N LEU A 48 -0.06 5.76 4.70
CA LEU A 48 -0.29 6.92 5.58
C LEU A 48 0.74 8.03 5.32
N ASN A 49 2.01 7.68 5.10
CA ASN A 49 3.05 8.64 4.75
C ASN A 49 2.77 9.38 3.44
N ALA A 50 2.24 8.69 2.43
CA ALA A 50 1.89 9.28 1.15
C ALA A 50 0.66 10.20 1.22
N ASN A 51 -0.26 9.95 2.16
CA ASN A 51 -1.53 10.67 2.27
C ASN A 51 -1.56 11.75 3.36
N MET A 52 -0.57 11.78 4.27
CA MET A 52 -0.51 12.75 5.36
C MET A 52 -0.22 14.18 4.87
N THR A 53 -0.87 15.18 5.49
CA THR A 53 -0.62 16.59 5.20
C THR A 53 0.72 17.07 5.78
N PRO A 54 1.31 18.17 5.27
CA PRO A 54 2.49 18.77 5.88
C PRO A 54 2.19 19.31 7.29
N HIS A 55 3.09 19.04 8.25
CA HIS A 55 3.12 19.60 9.60
C HIS A 55 1.92 19.34 10.54
N PRO A 56 1.42 18.10 10.70
CA PRO A 56 0.45 17.79 11.75
C PRO A 56 1.14 17.84 13.12
N THR A 57 0.55 18.58 14.07
CA THR A 57 1.06 18.73 15.44
C THR A 57 1.22 17.38 16.16
N PHE A 58 0.43 16.36 15.77
CA PHE A 58 0.43 15.03 16.40
C PHE A 58 0.39 13.87 15.38
N LYS A 59 1.30 13.88 14.39
CA LYS A 59 1.39 12.82 13.35
C LYS A 59 1.30 11.39 13.89
N SER A 60 2.02 11.11 14.97
CA SER A 60 2.08 9.79 15.60
C SER A 60 0.72 9.35 16.16
N VAL A 61 -0.05 10.30 16.71
CA VAL A 61 -1.38 10.03 17.25
C VAL A 61 -2.35 9.70 16.12
N VAL A 62 -2.34 10.49 15.04
CA VAL A 62 -3.16 10.20 13.86
C VAL A 62 -2.83 8.85 13.25
N TYR A 63 -1.54 8.48 13.18
CA TYR A 63 -1.15 7.16 12.68
C TYR A 63 -1.63 6.05 13.59
N ALA A 64 -1.46 6.19 14.90
CA ALA A 64 -1.92 5.20 15.86
C ALA A 64 -3.44 5.00 15.79
N GLN A 65 -4.21 6.09 15.71
CA GLN A 65 -5.66 6.04 15.55
C GLN A 65 -6.05 5.42 14.20
N ALA A 66 -5.45 5.88 13.10
CA ALA A 66 -5.73 5.29 11.79
C ALA A 66 -5.45 3.78 11.80
N ILE A 67 -4.33 3.32 12.36
CA ILE A 67 -4.02 1.89 12.48
C ILE A 67 -5.07 1.14 13.29
N LEU A 68 -5.45 1.68 14.45
CA LEU A 68 -6.40 1.05 15.38
C LEU A 68 -7.80 0.96 14.76
N GLU A 69 -8.34 2.10 14.31
CA GLU A 69 -9.72 2.22 13.84
C GLU A 69 -9.94 1.53 12.48
N SER A 70 -8.92 1.52 11.62
CA SER A 70 -9.02 0.90 10.29
C SER A 70 -8.62 -0.58 10.24
N ASN A 71 -8.15 -1.15 11.36
CA ASN A 71 -7.47 -2.45 11.37
C ASN A 71 -6.36 -2.51 10.31
N TRP A 72 -5.38 -1.60 10.37
CA TRP A 72 -4.31 -1.47 9.38
C TRP A 72 -4.82 -1.30 7.92
N GLY A 73 -5.93 -0.59 7.75
CA GLY A 73 -6.56 -0.32 6.45
C GLY A 73 -7.39 -1.48 5.89
N GLN A 74 -7.68 -2.52 6.69
CA GLN A 74 -8.41 -3.71 6.26
C GLN A 74 -9.89 -3.72 6.64
N SER A 75 -10.35 -2.75 7.45
CA SER A 75 -11.77 -2.63 7.79
C SER A 75 -12.61 -2.33 6.55
N GLU A 76 -13.87 -2.77 6.55
CA GLU A 76 -14.82 -2.49 5.48
C GLU A 76 -14.97 -0.98 5.21
N LEU A 77 -15.04 -0.16 6.26
CA LEU A 77 -15.11 1.29 6.13
C LEU A 77 -13.86 1.88 5.44
N SER A 78 -12.69 1.31 5.70
CA SER A 78 -11.46 1.73 5.05
C SER A 78 -11.40 1.30 3.59
N THR A 79 -11.80 0.06 3.27
CA THR A 79 -11.72 -0.46 1.89
C THR A 79 -12.84 0.06 0.98
N GLU A 80 -14.06 0.19 1.47
CA GLU A 80 -15.23 0.54 0.66
C GLU A 80 -15.54 2.05 0.66
N ALA A 81 -15.19 2.73 1.77
CA ALA A 81 -15.54 4.13 2.00
C ALA A 81 -14.34 5.08 2.20
N ASN A 82 -13.11 4.57 2.10
CA ASN A 82 -11.88 5.32 2.43
C ASN A 82 -11.90 5.96 3.83
N ASN A 83 -12.73 5.46 4.76
CA ASN A 83 -12.93 6.04 6.08
C ASN A 83 -12.02 5.32 7.09
N LEU A 84 -10.89 5.94 7.40
CA LEU A 84 -9.87 5.37 8.28
C LEU A 84 -10.20 5.46 9.77
N PHE A 85 -11.18 6.29 10.14
CA PHE A 85 -11.42 6.71 11.53
C PHE A 85 -12.86 6.43 12.01
N GLY A 86 -13.68 5.75 11.21
CA GLY A 86 -15.06 5.46 11.57
C GLY A 86 -15.94 6.71 11.77
N ILE A 87 -15.66 7.80 11.05
CA ILE A 87 -16.42 9.06 11.23
C ILE A 87 -17.83 8.89 10.65
N LYS A 88 -18.86 9.10 11.48
CA LYS A 88 -20.29 9.02 11.11
C LYS A 88 -20.75 10.23 10.30
N GLY A 89 -21.83 10.06 9.52
CA GLY A 89 -22.49 11.08 8.70
C GLY A 89 -22.17 10.98 7.21
N ASP A 90 -22.23 12.12 6.51
CA ASP A 90 -21.84 12.24 5.10
C ASP A 90 -20.64 13.18 4.93
N TYR A 91 -19.89 12.98 3.85
CA TYR A 91 -18.87 13.92 3.39
C TYR A 91 -19.29 14.45 2.02
N HIS A 92 -19.76 15.70 1.99
CA HIS A 92 -20.30 16.34 0.78
C HIS A 92 -21.41 15.52 0.09
N GLY A 93 -22.31 14.93 0.89
CA GLY A 93 -23.42 14.10 0.41
C GLY A 93 -23.05 12.63 0.16
N GLU A 94 -21.76 12.25 0.25
CA GLU A 94 -21.32 10.87 0.09
C GLU A 94 -21.24 10.15 1.44
N SER A 95 -21.86 8.97 1.51
CA SER A 95 -21.88 8.13 2.71
C SER A 95 -21.84 6.64 2.38
N TYR A 96 -21.61 5.83 3.41
CA TYR A 96 -21.62 4.38 3.37
C TYR A 96 -22.37 3.85 4.60
N THR A 97 -23.50 3.18 4.38
CA THR A 97 -24.29 2.57 5.47
C THR A 97 -23.85 1.13 5.65
N VAL A 98 -23.52 0.75 6.88
CA VAL A 98 -23.09 -0.60 7.25
C VAL A 98 -23.66 -0.97 8.61
N THR A 99 -23.84 -2.26 8.85
CA THR A 99 -24.15 -2.75 10.20
C THR A 99 -22.91 -2.62 11.09
N THR A 100 -23.02 -1.85 12.16
CA THR A 100 -22.00 -1.67 13.19
C THR A 100 -22.44 -2.32 14.50
N THR A 101 -21.49 -2.54 15.41
CA THR A 101 -21.75 -2.98 16.77
C THR A 101 -21.51 -1.80 17.71
N GLU A 102 -22.57 -1.32 18.34
CA GLU A 102 -22.54 -0.21 19.30
C GLU A 102 -22.73 -0.74 20.72
N PHE A 103 -22.18 -0.03 21.70
CA PHE A 103 -22.42 -0.33 23.11
C PHE A 103 -23.41 0.70 23.67
N GLU A 104 -24.66 0.27 23.84
CA GLU A 104 -25.75 1.10 24.32
C GLU A 104 -26.44 0.41 25.51
N ASP A 105 -26.85 1.21 26.51
CA ASP A 105 -27.57 0.74 27.70
C ASP A 105 -26.94 -0.47 28.41
N GLY A 106 -25.61 -0.55 28.41
CA GLY A 106 -24.86 -1.62 29.09
C GLY A 106 -24.73 -2.92 28.29
N SER A 107 -25.11 -2.94 27.02
CA SER A 107 -25.04 -4.12 26.15
C SER A 107 -24.55 -3.78 24.75
N PHE A 108 -23.99 -4.76 24.05
CA PHE A 108 -23.66 -4.62 22.64
C PHE A 108 -24.89 -4.89 21.78
N ALA A 109 -25.18 -3.99 20.84
CA ALA A 109 -26.25 -4.13 19.87
C ALA A 109 -25.71 -3.92 18.46
N SER A 110 -26.23 -4.70 17.51
CA SER A 110 -25.96 -4.49 16.08
C SER A 110 -27.03 -3.61 15.49
N MET A 111 -26.64 -2.54 14.82
CA MET A 111 -27.53 -1.59 14.15
C MET A 111 -26.91 -1.09 12.86
N GLU A 112 -27.74 -0.63 11.92
CA GLU A 112 -27.26 0.09 10.76
C GLU A 112 -26.89 1.51 11.17
N ASP A 113 -25.71 1.95 10.73
CA ASP A 113 -25.26 3.33 10.90
C ASP A 113 -24.62 3.83 9.60
N THR A 114 -24.62 5.15 9.44
CA THR A 114 -24.15 5.83 8.24
C THR A 114 -22.82 6.51 8.53
N PHE A 115 -21.81 6.13 7.75
CA PHE A 115 -20.46 6.66 7.86
C PHE A 115 -20.10 7.51 6.66
N ARG A 116 -19.21 8.49 6.87
CA ARG A 116 -18.70 9.34 5.80
C ARG A 116 -17.98 8.48 4.78
N ARG A 117 -18.20 8.77 3.50
CA ARG A 117 -17.44 8.18 2.39
C ARG A 117 -16.52 9.23 1.79
N TYR A 118 -15.22 8.93 1.77
CA TYR A 118 -14.22 9.85 1.24
C TYR A 118 -13.75 9.45 -0.16
N PRO A 119 -13.30 10.41 -0.98
CA PRO A 119 -12.66 10.12 -2.26
C PRO A 119 -11.34 9.34 -2.11
N ASP A 120 -10.59 9.61 -1.04
CA ASP A 120 -9.29 9.01 -0.75
C ASP A 120 -8.93 9.10 0.74
N TYR A 121 -7.89 8.37 1.15
CA TYR A 121 -7.37 8.40 2.53
C TYR A 121 -6.83 9.76 2.94
N ARG A 122 -6.29 10.55 2.02
CA ARG A 122 -5.82 11.92 2.33
C ARG A 122 -6.98 12.79 2.83
N THR A 123 -8.15 12.66 2.23
CA THR A 123 -9.35 13.40 2.63
C THR A 123 -9.85 12.93 3.99
N SER A 124 -9.85 11.61 4.24
CA SER A 124 -10.19 11.06 5.56
C SER A 124 -9.23 11.56 6.66
N ILE A 125 -7.92 11.58 6.39
CA ILE A 125 -6.89 12.11 7.31
C ILE A 125 -7.08 13.60 7.56
N ALA A 126 -7.39 14.37 6.53
CA ALA A 126 -7.58 15.81 6.65
C ALA A 126 -8.83 16.18 7.46
N ASP A 127 -9.91 15.39 7.36
CA ASP A 127 -11.15 15.62 8.12
C ASP A 127 -11.04 15.20 9.60
N HIS A 128 -10.13 14.27 9.91
CA HIS A 128 -9.81 13.88 11.29
C HIS A 128 -8.87 14.85 12.02
N LEU A 129 -8.06 15.63 11.28
CA LEU A 129 -7.06 16.57 11.81
C LEU A 129 -7.68 17.90 12.28
#